data_AF-A0A3Q7IXJ8-F1
#
_entry.id   AF-A0A3Q7IXJ8-F1
#
_cell.length_a   1.000
_cell.length_b   1.000
_cell.length_c   1.000
_cell.angle_alpha   90.00
_cell.angle_beta   90.00
_cell.angle_gamma   90.00
#
_symmetry.space_group_name_H-M   'P 1'
#
loop_
_entity.id
_entity.type
_entity.pdbx_description
1 polymer ?
#
loop_
_entity_poly.entity_id
_entity_poly.type
_entity_poly.pdbx_seq_one_letter_code
_entity_poly.pdbx_strand_id
1 'polypeptide(L)'
;MKSFIMLFLFAVTIFFTLFDHSLGDDPKFCPGTFTVNDVCANISCGYQAVFHWPASKMPHSCVCTASGSNQSLCTCQIVCDAK
;
A
#
# COMPACT_ATOMS: atom_id res chain seq x y z
N MET A 1 -47.34 6.35 10.49
CA MET A 1 -46.46 5.32 11.09
C MET A 1 -45.90 4.35 10.03
N LYS A 2 -46.73 3.73 9.18
CA LYS A 2 -46.29 2.75 8.15
C LYS A 2 -45.32 3.31 7.08
N SER A 3 -45.49 4.58 6.68
CA SER A 3 -44.64 5.25 5.68
C SER A 3 -43.24 5.62 6.21
N PHE A 4 -43.12 5.99 7.50
CA PHE A 4 -41.82 6.26 8.13
C PHE A 4 -40.96 5.00 8.25
N ILE A 5 -41.59 3.85 8.54
CA ILE A 5 -40.89 2.55 8.63
C ILE A 5 -40.29 2.15 7.28
N MET A 6 -41.06 2.33 6.19
CA MET A 6 -40.56 2.07 4.83
C MET A 6 -39.37 2.97 4.46
N LEU A 7 -39.44 4.25 4.82
CA LEU A 7 -38.37 5.21 4.55
C LEU A 7 -37.09 4.86 5.31
N PHE A 8 -37.24 4.41 6.57
CA PHE A 8 -36.11 3.97 7.39
C PHE A 8 -35.44 2.71 6.82
N LEU A 9 -36.22 1.73 6.39
CA LEU A 9 -35.69 0.50 5.78
C LEU A 9 -34.91 0.82 4.48
N PHE A 10 -35.44 1.72 3.65
CA PHE A 10 -34.80 2.13 2.41
C PHE A 10 -33.46 2.87 2.67
N ALA A 11 -33.45 3.77 3.66
CA ALA A 11 -32.24 4.47 4.08
C ALA A 11 -31.16 3.51 4.59
N VAL A 12 -31.55 2.52 5.39
CA VAL A 12 -30.65 1.50 5.94
C VAL A 12 -30.05 0.62 4.83
N THR A 13 -30.85 0.21 3.83
CA THR A 13 -30.33 -0.57 2.69
C THR A 13 -29.31 0.21 1.87
N ILE A 14 -29.56 1.50 1.61
CA ILE A 14 -28.60 2.36 0.88
C ILE A 14 -27.30 2.48 1.68
N PHE A 15 -27.40 2.66 3.01
CA PHE A 15 -26.25 2.71 3.89
C PHE A 15 -25.40 1.44 3.72
N PHE A 16 -25.99 0.25 3.91
CA PHE A 16 -25.25 -1.02 3.78
C PHE A 16 -24.60 -1.21 2.41
N THR A 17 -25.28 -0.87 1.30
CA THR A 17 -24.70 -0.99 -0.05
C THR A 17 -23.49 -0.08 -0.31
N LEU A 18 -23.38 1.04 0.43
CA LEU A 18 -22.24 1.95 0.33
C LEU A 18 -21.03 1.45 1.16
N PHE A 19 -21.27 0.73 2.26
CA PHE A 19 -20.19 0.20 3.11
C PHE A 19 -19.64 -1.14 2.63
N ASP A 20 -20.41 -1.95 1.90
CA ASP A 20 -19.91 -3.21 1.33
C ASP A 20 -18.76 -2.99 0.34
N HIS A 21 -18.77 -1.88 -0.41
CA HIS A 21 -17.66 -1.54 -1.33
C HIS A 21 -16.36 -1.12 -0.63
N SER A 22 -16.39 -0.84 0.68
CA SER A 22 -15.20 -0.43 1.44
C SER A 22 -14.42 -1.62 2.02
N LEU A 23 -14.96 -2.83 1.97
CA LEU A 23 -14.24 -4.07 2.29
C LEU A 23 -13.39 -4.51 1.10
N GLY A 24 -12.64 -3.56 0.50
CA GLY A 24 -11.69 -3.87 -0.55
C GLY A 24 -10.76 -4.99 -0.09
N ASP A 25 -10.48 -5.93 -0.99
CA ASP A 25 -9.53 -7.02 -0.76
C ASP A 25 -8.27 -6.49 -0.06
N ASP A 26 -7.76 -7.23 0.94
CA ASP A 26 -6.52 -6.86 1.61
C ASP A 26 -5.45 -6.50 0.57
N PRO A 27 -4.74 -5.36 0.72
CA PRO A 27 -3.75 -4.95 -0.25
C PRO A 27 -2.72 -6.05 -0.41
N LYS A 28 -2.57 -6.55 -1.64
CA LYS A 28 -1.55 -7.55 -1.95
C LYS A 28 -0.19 -6.88 -1.94
N PHE A 29 0.76 -7.50 -1.26
CA PHE A 29 2.13 -7.05 -1.21
C PHE A 29 3.03 -7.94 -2.06
N CYS A 30 3.92 -7.32 -2.83
CA CYS A 30 4.96 -8.03 -3.55
C CYS A 30 6.31 -7.32 -3.43
N PRO A 31 7.42 -8.05 -3.66
CA PRO A 31 8.74 -7.46 -3.59
C PRO A 31 8.98 -6.49 -4.76
N GLY A 32 9.37 -5.26 -4.44
CA GLY A 32 9.91 -4.27 -5.37
C GLY A 32 11.35 -3.93 -5.02
N THR A 33 12.20 -3.74 -6.03
CA THR A 33 13.62 -3.45 -5.83
C THR A 33 14.07 -2.20 -6.58
N PHE A 34 15.03 -1.48 -6.02
CA PHE A 34 15.68 -0.34 -6.65
C PHE A 34 17.10 -0.15 -6.09
N THR A 35 17.97 0.51 -6.85
CA THR A 35 19.35 0.77 -6.43
C THR A 35 19.55 2.19 -5.96
N VAL A 36 20.49 2.38 -5.03
CA VAL A 36 20.90 3.67 -4.48
C VAL A 36 22.42 3.77 -4.54
N ASN A 37 22.94 4.94 -4.93
CA ASN A 37 24.38 5.22 -5.02
C ASN A 37 24.97 5.60 -3.66
N ASP A 38 24.90 4.66 -2.73
CA ASP A 38 25.52 4.77 -1.41
C ASP A 38 25.61 3.37 -0.78
N VAL A 39 26.21 3.26 0.41
CA VAL A 39 26.26 2.02 1.20
C VAL A 39 25.11 1.94 2.21
N CYS A 40 24.68 0.72 2.53
CA CYS A 40 23.57 0.48 3.46
C CYS A 40 23.74 1.12 4.85
N ALA A 41 24.98 1.39 5.27
CA ALA A 41 25.27 2.07 6.52
C ALA A 41 24.88 3.56 6.52
N ASN A 42 24.73 4.18 5.35
CA ASN A 42 24.49 5.62 5.20
C ASN A 42 23.08 5.95 4.68
N ILE A 43 22.27 4.95 4.35
CA ILE A 43 20.94 5.17 3.74
C ILE A 43 19.83 4.46 4.51
N SER A 44 18.63 5.02 4.40
CA SER A 44 17.40 4.37 4.81
C SER A 44 16.60 3.98 3.56
N CYS A 45 16.54 2.69 3.25
CA CYS A 45 15.74 2.20 2.12
C CYS A 45 14.26 2.56 2.25
N GLY A 46 13.72 2.61 3.47
CA GLY A 46 12.34 3.04 3.70
C GLY A 46 12.10 4.49 3.26
N TYR A 47 13.00 5.40 3.64
CA TYR A 47 12.91 6.81 3.23
C TYR A 47 13.07 6.96 1.70
N GLN A 48 14.07 6.30 1.12
CA GLN A 48 14.31 6.35 -0.33
C GLN A 48 13.14 5.75 -1.13
N ALA A 49 12.51 4.70 -0.60
CA ALA A 49 11.38 4.03 -1.26
C ALA A 49 10.16 4.96 -1.40
N VAL A 50 9.94 5.89 -0.46
CA VAL A 50 8.85 6.88 -0.53
C VAL A 50 9.02 7.82 -1.72
N PHE A 51 10.25 8.09 -2.16
CA PHE A 51 10.52 8.91 -3.35
C PHE A 51 10.59 8.07 -4.64
N HIS A 52 10.90 6.78 -4.51
CA HIS A 52 11.00 5.89 -5.66
C HIS A 52 9.63 5.43 -6.17
N TRP A 53 8.70 5.13 -5.26
CA TRP A 53 7.38 4.59 -5.59
C TRP A 53 6.26 5.62 -5.40
N PRO A 54 5.22 5.63 -6.26
CA PRO A 54 4.05 6.48 -6.05
C PRO A 54 3.25 6.03 -4.83
N ALA A 55 2.42 6.91 -4.28
CA ALA A 55 1.62 6.65 -3.08
C ALA A 55 0.74 5.38 -3.17
N SER A 56 0.29 5.01 -4.38
CA SER A 56 -0.50 3.79 -4.61
C SER A 56 0.27 2.48 -4.40
N LYS A 57 1.61 2.54 -4.35
CA LYS A 57 2.50 1.39 -4.16
C LYS A 57 3.13 1.37 -2.75
N MET A 58 2.55 2.11 -1.80
CA MET A 58 2.96 2.29 -0.40
C MET A 58 4.00 1.24 0.10
N PRO A 59 5.29 1.59 0.18
CA PRO A 59 6.35 0.65 0.53
C PRO A 59 6.42 0.40 2.05
N HIS A 60 6.75 -0.84 2.42
CA HIS A 60 7.05 -1.23 3.80
C HIS A 60 8.05 -2.38 3.85
N SER A 61 8.50 -2.76 5.06
CA SER A 61 9.40 -3.90 5.31
C SER A 61 10.65 -3.91 4.40
N CYS A 62 11.31 -2.76 4.29
CA CYS A 62 12.45 -2.58 3.42
C CYS A 62 13.73 -3.19 4.02
N VAL A 63 14.51 -3.85 3.17
CA VAL A 63 15.83 -4.44 3.47
C VAL A 63 16.86 -3.83 2.52
N CYS A 64 18.02 -3.50 3.07
CA CYS A 64 19.17 -3.04 2.29
C CYS A 64 20.20 -4.16 2.15
N THR A 65 20.69 -4.38 0.93
CA THR A 65 21.83 -5.26 0.67
C THR A 65 22.90 -4.53 -0.13
N ALA A 66 24.17 -4.89 0.08
CA ALA A 66 25.27 -4.33 -0.71
C ALA A 66 25.19 -4.85 -2.16
N SER A 67 25.30 -3.94 -3.13
CA SER A 67 25.27 -4.25 -4.57
C SER A 67 26.52 -3.77 -5.31
N GLY A 68 27.53 -3.29 -4.58
CA GLY A 68 28.80 -2.78 -5.09
C GLY A 68 29.60 -2.10 -3.97
N SER A 69 30.76 -1.51 -4.31
CA SER A 69 31.59 -0.80 -3.33
C SER A 69 30.94 0.47 -2.78
N ASN A 70 30.14 1.17 -3.60
CA ASN A 70 29.40 2.38 -3.23
C ASN A 70 27.94 2.31 -3.72
N GLN A 71 27.36 1.11 -3.75
CA GLN A 71 26.01 0.91 -4.23
C GLN A 71 25.27 -0.09 -3.34
N SER A 72 24.00 0.20 -3.11
CA SER A 72 23.09 -0.63 -2.34
C SER A 72 21.86 -0.98 -3.15
N LEU A 73 21.35 -2.18 -2.93
CA LEU A 73 20.07 -2.64 -3.44
C LEU A 73 19.05 -2.58 -2.30
N CYS A 74 18.01 -1.77 -2.48
CA CYS A 74 16.88 -1.71 -1.58
C CYS A 74 15.78 -2.64 -2.09
N THR A 75 15.30 -3.52 -1.23
CA THR A 75 14.15 -4.41 -1.51
C THR A 75 13.06 -4.10 -0.49
N CYS A 76 11.86 -3.74 -0.94
CA CYS A 76 10.71 -3.45 -0.09
C CYS A 76 9.51 -4.30 -0.49
N GLN A 77 8.60 -4.53 0.44
CA GLN A 77 7.25 -4.98 0.11
C GLN A 77 6.45 -3.77 -0.32
N ILE A 78 5.82 -3.82 -1.49
CA ILE A 78 5.00 -2.73 -2.05
C ILE A 78 3.60 -3.23 -2.34
N VAL A 79 2.61 -2.36 -2.22
CA VAL A 79 1.24 -2.67 -2.67
C VAL A 79 1.28 -2.93 -4.17
N CYS A 80 0.72 -4.04 -4.62
CA CYS A 80 0.62 -4.34 -6.04
C CYS A 80 -0.74 -4.89 -6.44
N ASP A 81 -1.01 -4.74 -7.73
CA ASP A 81 -2.30 -5.05 -8.30
C ASP A 81 -2.50 -6.56 -8.25
N ALA A 82 -3.71 -6.98 -7.84
CA ALA A 82 -4.11 -8.37 -7.94
C ALA A 82 -4.06 -8.78 -9.42
N LYS A 83 -3.10 -9.64 -9.76
CA LYS A 83 -3.11 -10.36 -11.05
C LYS A 83 -4.35 -11.23 -11.18
#